data_AF-A0A7J9W558-F1
#
_entry.id   AF-A0A7J9W558-F1
#
_cell.length_a   1.000
_cell.length_b   1.000
_cell.length_c   1.000
_cell.angle_alpha   90.00
_cell.angle_beta   90.00
_cell.angle_gamma   90.00
#
_symmetry.space_group_name_H-M   'P 1'
#
loop_
_entity.id
_entity.type
_entity.pdbx_description
1 polymer ?
#
loop_
_entity_poly.entity_id
_entity_poly.type
_entity_poly.pdbx_seq_one_letter_code
_entity_poly.pdbx_strand_id
1 'polypeptide(L)'
;MTTLEGFEPVTEVTADERARVAISKAGAHKNDRYAVAKRDDGAILLTPLASIPKRELLVWENDELRASLFRGLADAAEGNVRDMDWVTADQDDDE
;
A
#
# COMPACT_ATOMS: atom_id res chain seq x y z
N MET A 1 -15.05 19.61 -23.97
CA MET A 1 -14.35 18.70 -23.05
C MET A 1 -14.44 19.33 -21.67
N THR A 2 -15.33 18.84 -20.81
CA THR A 2 -15.57 19.44 -19.49
C THR A 2 -14.44 18.98 -18.58
N THR A 3 -13.49 19.86 -18.29
CA THR A 3 -12.44 19.61 -17.31
C THR A 3 -13.08 19.63 -15.93
N LEU A 4 -13.08 18.48 -15.24
CA LEU A 4 -13.33 18.45 -13.81
C LEU A 4 -12.21 19.27 -13.14
N GLU A 5 -12.56 20.25 -12.32
CA GLU A 5 -11.55 21.11 -11.66
C GLU A 5 -10.51 20.26 -10.93
N GLY A 6 -9.23 20.47 -11.26
CA GLY A 6 -8.11 19.72 -10.67
C GLY A 6 -7.79 18.36 -11.31
N PHE A 7 -8.50 17.93 -12.37
CA PHE A 7 -8.20 16.69 -13.09
C PHE A 7 -7.56 16.97 -14.46
N GLU A 8 -6.39 16.38 -14.68
CA GLU A 8 -5.71 16.39 -15.98
C GLU A 8 -6.23 15.24 -16.87
N PRO A 9 -6.61 15.50 -18.13
CA PRO A 9 -6.99 14.45 -19.06
C PRO A 9 -5.76 13.63 -19.47
N VAL A 10 -5.67 12.38 -19.00
CA VAL A 10 -4.53 11.49 -19.30
C VAL A 10 -4.71 10.71 -20.61
N THR A 11 -5.87 10.08 -20.82
CA THR A 11 -6.16 9.26 -22.00
C THR A 11 -7.67 9.05 -22.12
N GLU A 12 -8.13 8.70 -23.33
CA GLU A 12 -9.44 8.09 -23.55
C GLU A 12 -9.31 6.57 -23.57
N VAL A 13 -10.34 5.87 -23.06
CA VAL A 13 -10.39 4.41 -22.95
C VAL A 13 -11.81 3.93 -23.24
N THR A 14 -11.92 2.78 -23.90
CA THR A 14 -13.21 2.15 -24.24
C THR A 14 -13.39 0.91 -23.38
N ALA A 15 -14.62 0.68 -22.90
CA ALA A 15 -14.95 -0.54 -22.20
C ALA A 15 -14.91 -1.75 -23.15
N ASP A 16 -14.34 -2.86 -22.67
CA ASP A 16 -14.36 -4.11 -23.43
C ASP A 16 -15.74 -4.79 -23.40
N GLU A 17 -15.87 -5.93 -24.09
CA GLU A 17 -17.10 -6.74 -24.15
C GLU A 17 -17.62 -7.20 -22.78
N ARG A 18 -16.77 -7.14 -21.74
CA ARG A 18 -17.09 -7.50 -20.36
C ARG A 18 -17.29 -6.28 -19.47
N ALA A 19 -17.47 -5.10 -20.07
CA ALA A 19 -17.64 -3.81 -19.41
C ALA A 19 -16.47 -3.41 -18.50
N ARG A 20 -15.24 -3.87 -18.81
CA ARG A 20 -14.03 -3.49 -18.08
C ARG A 20 -13.33 -2.32 -18.76
N VAL A 21 -12.83 -1.39 -17.97
CA VAL A 21 -12.06 -0.24 -18.45
C VAL A 21 -10.61 -0.36 -17.96
N ALA A 22 -9.66 -0.36 -18.90
CA ALA A 22 -8.24 -0.43 -18.58
C ALA A 22 -7.71 0.94 -18.22
N ILE A 23 -7.37 1.15 -16.95
CA ILE A 23 -6.87 2.43 -16.41
C ILE A 23 -5.35 2.42 -16.14
N SER A 24 -4.60 1.47 -16.70
CA SER A 24 -3.15 1.35 -16.48
C SER A 24 -2.37 2.60 -16.93
N LYS A 25 -2.82 3.28 -17.98
CA LYS A 25 -2.25 4.56 -18.42
C LYS A 25 -2.48 5.70 -17.43
N ALA A 26 -3.51 5.60 -16.58
CA ALA A 26 -3.78 6.53 -15.50
C ALA A 26 -3.04 6.18 -14.19
N GLY A 27 -2.11 5.21 -14.23
CA GLY A 27 -1.24 4.86 -13.10
C GLY A 27 -1.69 3.66 -12.27
N ALA A 28 -2.72 2.91 -12.70
CA ALA A 28 -3.13 1.71 -11.98
C ALA A 28 -2.18 0.53 -12.20
N HIS A 29 -1.73 -0.09 -11.11
CA HIS A 29 -0.82 -1.22 -11.08
C HIS A 29 -1.52 -2.54 -10.68
N LYS A 30 -0.79 -3.64 -10.83
CA LYS A 30 -1.27 -4.98 -10.46
C LYS A 30 -1.53 -5.05 -8.96
N ASN A 31 -2.70 -5.59 -8.58
CA ASN A 31 -3.17 -5.75 -7.19
C ASN A 31 -3.52 -4.45 -6.45
N ASP A 32 -3.53 -3.31 -7.12
CA ASP A 32 -4.08 -2.09 -6.54
C ASP A 32 -5.57 -2.28 -6.22
N ARG A 33 -5.99 -1.76 -5.08
CA ARG A 33 -7.40 -1.69 -4.70
C ARG A 33 -7.85 -0.25 -4.76
N TYR A 34 -9.09 -0.04 -5.16
CA TYR A 34 -9.69 1.28 -5.26
C TYR A 34 -11.04 1.31 -4.55
N ALA A 35 -11.29 2.37 -3.79
CA ALA A 35 -12.64 2.75 -3.41
C ALA A 35 -13.31 3.37 -4.63
N VAL A 36 -14.52 2.89 -4.94
CA VAL A 36 -15.31 3.36 -6.09
C VAL A 36 -16.43 4.23 -5.56
N ALA A 37 -16.48 5.48 -6.01
CA ALA A 37 -17.60 6.38 -5.77
C ALA A 37 -18.20 6.82 -7.11
N LYS A 38 -19.52 6.96 -7.15
CA LYS A 38 -20.26 7.46 -8.32
C LYS A 38 -21.06 8.70 -7.91
N ARG A 39 -21.08 9.69 -8.78
CA ARG A 39 -21.91 10.90 -8.64
C ARG A 39 -23.12 10.82 -9.59
N ASP A 40 -24.16 11.60 -9.29
CA ASP A 40 -25.42 11.58 -10.03
C ASP A 40 -25.28 11.99 -11.51
N ASP A 41 -24.28 12.81 -11.83
CA ASP A 41 -23.91 13.18 -13.20
C ASP A 41 -23.22 12.06 -13.99
N GLY A 42 -23.02 10.89 -13.38
CA GLY A 42 -22.38 9.73 -13.99
C GLY A 42 -20.86 9.72 -13.84
N ALA A 43 -20.25 10.71 -13.18
CA ALA A 43 -18.82 10.67 -12.90
C ALA A 43 -18.46 9.53 -11.93
N ILE A 44 -17.34 8.87 -12.20
CA ILE A 44 -16.78 7.81 -11.36
C ILE A 44 -15.43 8.30 -10.80
N LEU A 45 -15.29 8.24 -9.48
CA LEU A 45 -14.04 8.53 -8.78
C LEU A 45 -13.46 7.22 -8.25
N LEU A 46 -12.17 7.00 -8.54
CA LEU A 46 -11.40 5.87 -8.05
C LEU A 46 -10.32 6.39 -7.12
N THR A 47 -10.37 5.98 -5.85
CA THR A 47 -9.37 6.37 -4.85
C THR A 47 -8.54 5.15 -4.46
N PRO A 48 -7.21 5.15 -4.66
CA PRO A 48 -6.36 4.04 -4.24
C PRO A 48 -6.52 3.74 -2.74
N LEU A 49 -6.60 2.45 -2.41
CA LEU A 49 -6.63 1.94 -1.05
C LEU A 49 -5.33 1.19 -0.78
N ALA A 50 -4.51 1.73 0.12
CA ALA A 50 -3.47 0.95 0.74
C ALA A 50 -4.12 0.00 1.75
N SER A 51 -3.73 -1.26 1.70
CA SER A 51 -4.20 -2.24 2.68
C SER A 51 -3.11 -2.66 3.61
N ILE A 52 -3.40 -2.54 4.89
CA ILE A 52 -2.52 -3.00 5.96
C ILE A 52 -2.78 -4.50 6.18
N PRO A 53 -1.78 -5.38 6.02
CA PRO A 53 -1.91 -6.79 6.38
C PRO A 53 -2.31 -6.92 7.86
N LYS A 54 -3.19 -7.88 8.19
CA LYS A 54 -3.71 -8.04 9.57
C LYS A 54 -2.61 -8.18 10.62
N ARG A 55 -1.50 -8.85 10.30
CA ARG A 55 -0.34 -9.02 11.19
C ARG A 55 0.36 -7.69 11.53
N GLU A 56 0.25 -6.70 10.65
CA GLU A 56 0.88 -5.38 10.79
C GLU A 56 -0.08 -4.37 11.46
N LEU A 57 -1.36 -4.70 11.59
CA LEU A 57 -2.37 -3.79 12.14
C LEU A 57 -2.02 -3.30 13.55
N LEU A 58 -1.47 -4.18 14.39
CA LEU A 58 -0.93 -3.88 15.71
C LEU A 58 0.02 -2.67 15.71
N VAL A 59 0.89 -2.56 14.70
CA VAL A 59 1.85 -1.45 14.58
C VAL A 59 1.12 -0.13 14.31
N TRP A 60 0.01 -0.17 13.58
CA TRP A 60 -0.74 1.04 13.23
C TRP A 60 -1.71 1.47 14.33
N GLU A 61 -2.15 0.55 15.18
CA GLU A 61 -3.02 0.81 16.34
C GLU A 61 -2.24 1.27 17.59
N ASN A 62 -0.93 1.00 17.67
CA ASN A 62 -0.07 1.37 18.79
C ASN A 62 1.03 2.35 18.38
N ASP A 63 0.87 3.62 18.74
CA ASP A 63 1.81 4.70 18.40
C ASP A 63 3.22 4.49 18.99
N GLU A 64 3.33 3.92 20.19
CA GLU A 64 4.61 3.68 20.86
C GLU A 64 5.40 2.56 20.14
N LEU A 65 4.71 1.48 19.78
CA LEU A 65 5.29 0.41 18.98
C LEU A 65 5.75 0.93 17.61
N ARG A 66 4.91 1.76 16.96
CA ARG A 66 5.23 2.37 15.67
C ARG A 66 6.49 3.22 15.76
N ALA A 67 6.58 4.08 16.78
CA ALA A 67 7.75 4.93 17.00
C ALA A 67 9.02 4.10 17.26
N SER A 68 8.93 3.06 18.08
CA SER A 68 10.06 2.16 18.34
C SER A 68 10.50 1.42 17.08
N LEU A 69 9.56 0.95 16.25
CA LEU A 69 9.86 0.27 14.99
C LEU A 69 10.57 1.21 14.01
N PHE A 70 10.07 2.42 13.81
CA PHE A 70 10.70 3.39 12.91
C PHE A 70 12.10 3.79 13.37
N ARG A 71 12.32 3.94 14.68
CA ARG A 71 13.66 4.16 15.23
C ARG A 71 14.60 3.00 14.89
N GLY A 72 14.17 1.75 15.15
CA GLY A 72 14.98 0.57 14.84
C GLY A 72 15.30 0.44 13.35
N LEU A 73 14.36 0.77 12.46
CA LEU A 73 14.59 0.79 11.01
C LEU A 73 15.62 1.87 10.61
N ALA A 74 15.57 3.05 11.24
CA ALA A 74 16.55 4.11 11.00
C ALA A 74 17.95 3.69 11.49
N ASP A 75 18.04 3.16 12.71
CA ASP A 75 19.29 2.64 13.28
C ASP A 75 19.90 1.56 12.37
N ALA A 76 19.07 0.63 11.87
CA ALA A 76 19.52 -0.42 10.96
C ALA A 76 20.02 0.13 9.61
N ALA A 77 19.36 1.14 9.06
CA ALA A 77 19.80 1.79 7.82
C ALA A 77 21.16 2.51 7.98
N GLU A 78 21.46 3.00 9.18
CA GLU A 78 22.75 3.59 9.54
C GLU A 78 23.82 2.55 9.93
N GLY A 79 23.46 1.26 9.96
CA GLY A 79 24.36 0.18 10.36
C GLY A 79 24.53 0.03 11.88
N ASN A 80 23.71 0.72 12.68
CA ASN A 80 23.65 0.60 14.15
C ASN A 80 22.88 -0.68 14.54
N VAL A 81 23.37 -1.84 14.07
CA VAL A 81 22.79 -3.15 14.35
C VAL A 81 23.66 -3.94 15.31
N ARG A 82 23.03 -4.82 16.09
CA ARG A 82 23.75 -5.79 16.91
C ARG A 82 23.47 -7.18 16.36
N ASP A 83 24.53 -7.98 16.26
CA ASP A 83 24.42 -9.39 15.91
C ASP A 83 23.60 -10.16 16.96
N MET A 84 22.64 -10.94 16.49
CA MET A 84 21.73 -11.74 17.31
C MET A 84 21.62 -13.17 16.78
N ASP A 85 22.71 -13.72 16.21
CA ASP A 85 22.73 -15.09 15.66
C ASP A 85 22.26 -16.15 16.67
N TRP A 86 22.44 -15.89 17.96
CA TRP A 86 21.99 -16.74 19.07
C TRP A 86 20.46 -16.85 19.19
N VAL A 87 19.67 -15.90 18.66
CA VAL A 87 18.19 -15.92 18.76
C VAL A 87 17.58 -17.01 17.89
N THR A 88 18.23 -17.33 16.78
CA THR A 88 17.81 -18.35 15.83
C THR A 88 18.71 -19.58 15.86
N ALA A 89 19.69 -19.62 16.74
CA ALA A 89 20.53 -20.80 16.92
C ALA A 89 19.66 -21.94 17.44
N ASP A 90 19.77 -23.10 16.79
CA ASP A 90 19.23 -24.34 17.34
C ASP A 90 19.89 -24.54 18.71
N GLN A 91 19.07 -24.72 19.75
CA GLN A 91 19.59 -25.16 21.03
C GLN A 91 19.98 -26.62 20.83
N ASP A 92 21.27 -26.87 20.59
CA ASP A 92 21.80 -28.22 20.74
C ASP A 92 21.55 -28.62 22.21
N ASP A 93 20.52 -29.42 22.43
CA ASP A 93 20.27 -30.10 23.70
C ASP A 93 21.42 -31.10 23.91
N ASP A 94 22.52 -30.64 24.52
CA ASP A 94 23.62 -31.49 24.97
C ASP A 94 23.12 -32.45 26.08
N GLU A 95 23.12 -33.75 25.75
CA GLU A 95 22.77 -34.90 26.63
C GLU A 95 23.80 -35.14 27.76
#